data_AF-A0A2X2WII8-F1
#
_entry.id   AF-A0A2X2WII8-F1
#
_cell.length_a   1.000
_cell.length_b   1.000
_cell.length_c   1.000
_cell.angle_alpha   90.00
_cell.angle_beta   90.00
_cell.angle_gamma   90.00
#
_symmetry.space_group_name_H-M   'P 1'
#
loop_
_entity.id
_entity.type
_entity.pdbx_description
1 polymer ?
#
loop_
_entity_poly.entity_id
_entity_poly.type
_entity_poly.pdbx_seq_one_letter_code
_entity_poly.pdbx_strand_id
1 'polypeptide(L)' 'MQKECGYCRKPVEEGKEVKSILFYRNGNRLANKEKEYCSKQCAEYDQMAHES' A
#
# COMPACT_ATOMS: atom_id res chain seq x y z
N MET A 1 15.08 4.27 11.27
CA MET A 1 13.92 4.76 10.50
C MET A 1 12.85 3.67 10.59
N GLN A 2 11.74 3.91 11.28
CA GLN A 2 10.63 2.96 11.29
C GLN A 2 9.88 3.13 9.96
N LYS A 3 9.76 2.05 9.18
CA LYS A 3 8.92 2.08 7.97
C LYS A 3 7.47 2.20 8.40
N GLU A 4 6.70 3.08 7.76
CA GLU A 4 5.29 3.29 8.09
C GLU A 4 4.40 2.63 7.02
N CYS A 5 3.29 2.05 7.45
CA CYS A 5 2.37 1.38 6.55
C CYS A 5 1.67 2.39 5.63
N GLY A 6 1.69 2.13 4.32
CA GLY A 6 1.09 2.99 3.31
C GLY A 6 -0.43 3.20 3.42
N TYR A 7 -1.13 2.38 4.21
CA TYR A 7 -2.57 2.47 4.47
C TYR A 7 -2.88 3.01 5.88
N CYS A 8 -2.56 2.23 6.92
CA CYS A 8 -2.95 2.56 8.29
C CYS A 8 -1.97 3.48 9.03
N ARG A 9 -0.85 3.89 8.38
CA ARG A 9 0.23 4.70 8.94
C ARG A 9 0.83 4.18 10.26
N LYS A 10 0.61 2.91 10.57
CA LYS A 10 1.24 2.24 11.71
C LYS A 10 2.69 1.90 11.38
N PRO A 11 3.59 1.88 12.37
CA PRO A 11 4.93 1.36 12.17
C PRO A 11 4.85 -0.09 11.71
N VAL A 12 5.55 -0.38 10.61
CA VAL A 12 5.75 -1.72 10.06
C VAL A 12 6.89 -2.35 10.85
N GLU A 13 6.58 -3.47 11.52
CA GLU A 13 7.62 -4.27 12.18
C GLU A 13 8.64 -4.77 11.15
N GLU A 14 9.91 -4.64 11.48
CA GLU A 14 11.02 -5.11 10.64
C GLU A 14 10.88 -6.62 10.45
N GLY A 15 10.72 -7.07 9.19
CA GLY A 15 10.47 -8.48 8.84
C GLY A 15 8.99 -8.85 8.56
N LYS A 16 8.02 -7.99 8.88
CA LYS A 16 6.61 -8.13 8.45
C LYS A 16 6.22 -7.16 7.35
N GLU A 17 7.19 -6.51 6.73
CA GLU A 17 6.95 -5.61 5.60
C GLU A 17 6.37 -6.38 4.42
N VAL A 18 5.13 -6.03 4.07
CA VAL A 18 4.46 -6.54 2.89
C VAL A 18 4.61 -5.49 1.80
N LYS A 19 5.48 -5.75 0.84
CA LYS A 19 5.56 -4.97 -0.39
C LYS A 19 4.43 -5.38 -1.32
N SER A 20 3.64 -4.41 -1.76
CA SER A 20 2.57 -4.63 -2.73
C SER A 20 2.54 -3.50 -3.75
N ILE A 21 2.03 -3.83 -4.93
CA ILE A 21 1.86 -2.88 -6.03
C ILE A 21 0.46 -2.29 -5.90
N LEU A 22 0.38 -0.98 -5.62
CA LEU A 22 -0.87 -0.23 -5.65
C LEU A 22 -1.13 0.24 -7.08
N PHE A 23 -2.24 -0.17 -7.67
CA PHE A 23 -2.71 0.38 -8.94
C PHE A 23 -3.67 1.52 -8.66
N TYR A 24 -3.47 2.64 -9.34
CA TYR A 24 -4.31 3.81 -9.19
C TYR A 24 -4.53 4.48 -10.54
N ARG A 25 -5.66 5.17 -10.67
CA ARG A 25 -5.91 6.02 -11.83
C ARG A 25 -5.17 7.34 -11.66
N ASN A 26 -4.23 7.61 -12.57
CA ASN A 26 -3.62 8.90 -12.73
C ASN A 26 -4.24 9.59 -13.96
N GLY A 27 -5.40 10.22 -13.76
CA GLY A 27 -6.24 10.74 -14.84
C GLY A 27 -6.79 9.60 -15.70
N ASN A 28 -6.50 9.62 -17.00
CA ASN A 28 -6.94 8.58 -17.96
C ASN A 28 -5.95 7.39 -18.09
N ARG A 29 -4.88 7.36 -17.28
CA ARG A 29 -3.88 6.28 -17.31
C ARG A 29 -3.95 5.47 -16.02
N LEU A 30 -3.86 4.15 -16.16
CA LEU A 30 -3.56 3.26 -15.05
C LEU A 30 -2.08 3.38 -14.72
N ALA A 31 -1.78 3.83 -13.51
CA ALA A 31 -0.45 3.89 -12.95
C ALA A 31 -0.31 2.85 -11.84
N ASN A 32 0.92 2.44 -11.58
CA ASN A 32 1.24 1.56 -10.46
C ASN A 32 2.34 2.18 -9.61
N LYS A 33 2.32 1.90 -8.31
CA LYS A 33 3.34 2.34 -7.37
C LYS A 33 3.60 1.24 -6.35
N GLU A 34 4.87 0.93 -6.13
CA GLU A 34 5.26 0.03 -5.04
C GLU A 34 5.09 0.75 -3.69
N LYS A 35 4.40 0.09 -2.76
CA LYS A 35 4.19 0.56 -1.39
C LYS A 35 4.45 -0.57 -0.41
N GLU A 36 4.87 -0.16 0.78
CA GLU A 36 5.12 -1.05 1.92
C GLU A 36 3.96 -0.97 2.91
N TYR A 37 3.52 -2.14 3.37
CA TYR A 37 2.38 -2.28 4.27
C TYR A 37 2.75 -3.16 5.45
N CYS A 38 2.02 -3.00 6.56
CA CYS A 38 2.18 -3.85 7.74
C CYS A 38 1.50 -5.22 7.58
N SER A 39 0.62 -5.39 6.60
CA SER A 39 -0.07 -6.65 6.31
C SER A 39 -0.63 -6.66 4.88
N LYS A 40 -0.86 -7.86 4.33
CA LYS A 40 -1.54 -8.04 3.02
C LYS A 40 -2.93 -7.40 3.01
N GLN A 41 -3.66 -7.54 4.11
CA GLN A 41 -4.99 -6.95 4.26
C GLN A 41 -4.95 -5.41 4.11
N CYS A 42 -3.93 -4.73 4.63
CA CYS A 42 -3.76 -3.30 4.42
C CYS A 42 -3.47 -2.94 2.95
N ALA A 43 -2.72 -3.77 2.24
CA ALA A 43 -2.47 -3.57 0.82
C ALA A 43 -3.76 -3.74 0.00
N GLU A 44 -4.57 -4.77 0.30
CA GLU A 44 -5.86 -5.00 -0.35
C GLU A 44 -6.86 -3.88 -0.06
N TYR A 45 -6.94 -3.39 1.17
CA TYR A 45 -7.80 -2.24 1.48
C TYR A 45 -7.35 -0.95 0.78
N ASP A 46 -6.04 -0.70 0.65
CA ASP A 46 -5.53 0.48 -0.06
C ASP A 46 -5.87 0.42 -1.55
N GLN A 47 -5.79 -0.78 -2.14
CA GLN A 47 -6.19 -1.04 -3.52
C GLN A 47 -7.68 -0.80 -3.74
N MET A 48 -8.54 -1.39 -2.90
CA MET A 48 -9.99 -1.20 -2.98
C MET A 48 -10.39 0.27 -2.80
N ALA A 49 -9.70 1.01 -1.92
CA ALA A 49 -9.95 2.43 -1.71
C ALA A 49 -9.61 3.31 -2.93
N HIS A 50 -8.69 2.87 -3.79
CA HIS A 50 -8.34 3.58 -5.04
C HIS A 50 -9.19 3.12 -6.24
N GLU A 51 -9.85 1.97 -6.14
CA GLU A 51 -10.73 1.42 -7.18
C GLU A 51 -12.20 1.83 -7.01
N SER A 52 -12.61 2.31 -5.83
CA SER A 52 -13.99 2.69 -5.50
C SER A 52 -14.42 4.08 -5.97
#